data_AF-A0A9C8Q5I2-F1
#
_entry.id   AF-A0A9C8Q5I2-F1
#
_cell.length_a   1.000
_cell.length_b   1.000
_cell.length_c   1.000
_cell.angle_alpha   90.00
_cell.angle_beta   90.00
_cell.angle_gamma   90.00
#
_symmetry.space_group_name_H-M   'P 1'
#
loop_
_entity.id
_entity.type
_entity.pdbx_description
1 polymer ?
#
loop_
_entity_poly.entity_id
_entity_poly.type
_entity_poly.pdbx_seq_one_letter_code
_entity_poly.pdbx_strand_id
1 'polypeptide(L)'
;VNVGNPGSGQLATMQVVLDAKGWSMDDFALASELKPAEQAAALGDNKVDAIVYTVGHPNGSIQEAVSTVDAKLVPVQGEAIDKLVAENPFYAYATIPGGMYKGTDNDVKTFGVKATFVTSADVDDEVVYEVVKAVFDNFDRFKKLHPAFENLKEADMIKDGLSAPLHDGAVKYYKERGWME
;
A
#
# COMPACT_ATOMS: atom_id res chain seq x y z
N VAL A 1 16.99 -5.28 10.41
CA VAL A 1 15.66 -4.82 9.93
C VAL A 1 15.58 -4.99 8.43
N ASN A 2 14.49 -5.56 7.91
CA ASN A 2 14.24 -5.59 6.48
C ASN A 2 13.54 -4.30 6.02
N VAL A 3 14.20 -3.55 5.14
CA VAL A 3 13.75 -2.22 4.68
C VAL A 3 13.01 -2.29 3.34
N GLY A 4 13.11 -3.40 2.62
CA GLY A 4 12.38 -3.68 1.39
C GLY A 4 13.29 -3.91 0.20
N ASN A 5 12.82 -4.66 -0.79
CA ASN A 5 13.64 -5.00 -1.95
C ASN A 5 13.91 -3.77 -2.85
N PRO A 6 15.03 -3.75 -3.61
CA PRO A 6 15.38 -2.65 -4.48
C PRO A 6 14.26 -2.30 -5.46
N GLY A 7 14.05 -1.00 -5.68
CA GLY A 7 13.01 -0.48 -6.58
C GLY A 7 11.57 -0.64 -6.08
N SER A 8 11.35 -1.13 -4.86
CA SER A 8 9.99 -1.25 -4.28
C SER A 8 9.49 0.07 -3.69
N GLY A 9 8.18 0.28 -3.74
CA GLY A 9 7.53 1.37 -3.01
C GLY A 9 7.67 1.24 -1.48
N GLN A 10 7.89 0.03 -0.98
CA GLN A 10 8.23 -0.22 0.42
C GLN A 10 9.56 0.44 0.80
N LEU A 11 10.63 0.15 0.04
CA LEU A 11 11.95 0.73 0.29
C LEU A 11 11.92 2.25 0.18
N ALA A 12 11.23 2.78 -0.84
CA ALA A 12 11.04 4.21 -1.00
C ALA A 12 10.31 4.83 0.21
N THR A 13 9.21 4.21 0.67
CA THR A 13 8.47 4.69 1.85
C THR A 13 9.32 4.63 3.12
N MET A 14 10.11 3.58 3.29
CA MET A 14 11.04 3.46 4.42
C MET A 14 12.07 4.59 4.42
N GLN A 15 12.64 4.92 3.26
CA GLN A 15 13.60 6.03 3.15
C GLN A 15 12.98 7.37 3.58
N VAL A 16 11.76 7.69 3.11
CA VAL A 16 11.08 8.94 3.47
C VAL A 16 10.80 8.99 4.98
N VAL A 17 10.43 7.86 5.61
CA VAL A 17 10.25 7.78 7.07
C VAL A 17 11.55 8.00 7.82
N LEU A 18 12.66 7.40 7.35
CA LEU A 18 13.98 7.59 7.96
C LEU A 18 14.40 9.04 7.87
N ASP A 19 14.31 9.65 6.68
CA ASP A 19 14.67 11.05 6.45
C ASP A 19 13.84 11.98 7.35
N ALA A 20 12.52 11.75 7.45
CA ALA A 20 11.63 12.53 8.30
C ALA A 20 11.96 12.40 9.80
N LYS A 21 12.57 11.28 10.21
CA LYS A 21 13.04 11.03 11.58
C LYS A 21 14.50 11.42 11.81
N GLY A 22 15.21 11.87 10.77
CA GLY A 22 16.64 12.15 10.84
C GLY A 22 17.49 10.89 11.03
N TRP A 23 16.99 9.74 10.57
CA TRP A 23 17.68 8.46 10.59
C TRP A 23 18.15 8.08 9.18
N SER A 24 18.96 7.04 9.11
CA SER A 24 19.56 6.47 7.91
C SER A 24 19.59 4.94 8.01
N MET A 25 20.03 4.28 6.94
CA MET A 25 20.21 2.83 6.97
C MET A 25 21.34 2.40 7.93
N ASP A 26 22.30 3.28 8.19
CA ASP A 26 23.44 3.03 9.08
C ASP A 26 23.05 3.02 10.57
N ASP A 27 21.86 3.52 10.90
CA ASP A 27 21.30 3.42 12.26
C ASP A 27 20.83 1.98 12.58
N PHE A 28 20.74 1.11 11.57
CA PHE A 28 20.47 -0.30 11.76
C PHE A 28 21.77 -1.11 11.70
N ALA A 29 21.93 -2.07 12.62
CA ALA A 29 23.02 -3.06 12.54
C ALA A 29 22.99 -3.88 11.24
N LEU A 30 21.79 -4.02 10.66
CA LEU A 30 21.54 -4.62 9.35
C LEU A 30 20.30 -3.98 8.73
N ALA A 31 20.45 -3.40 7.55
CA ALA A 31 19.36 -3.02 6.66
C ALA A 31 19.29 -4.02 5.50
N SER A 32 18.43 -5.03 5.59
CA SER A 32 18.28 -6.05 4.55
C SER A 32 17.23 -5.66 3.51
N GLU A 33 17.39 -6.14 2.27
CA GLU A 33 16.53 -5.78 1.13
C GLU A 33 15.81 -7.00 0.53
N LEU A 34 15.16 -7.77 1.39
CA LEU A 34 14.45 -9.00 1.05
C LEU A 34 13.08 -8.71 0.44
N LYS A 35 12.67 -9.58 -0.50
CA LYS A 35 11.32 -9.57 -1.09
C LYS A 35 10.29 -10.07 -0.08
N PRO A 36 9.00 -9.71 -0.22
CA PRO A 36 7.96 -10.10 0.73
C PRO A 36 7.90 -11.61 1.04
N ALA A 37 8.12 -12.46 0.04
CA ALA A 37 8.11 -13.92 0.20
C ALA A 37 9.24 -14.47 1.10
N GLU A 38 10.29 -13.69 1.34
CA GLU A 38 11.45 -14.08 2.15
C GLU A 38 11.39 -13.49 3.56
N GLN A 39 10.57 -12.46 3.77
CA GLN A 39 10.53 -11.67 5.00
C GLN A 39 10.03 -12.48 6.21
N ALA A 40 8.98 -13.28 6.05
CA ALA A 40 8.42 -14.10 7.13
C ALA A 40 9.42 -15.15 7.62
N ALA A 41 10.10 -15.85 6.70
CA ALA A 41 11.14 -16.80 7.03
C ALA A 41 12.36 -16.12 7.68
N ALA A 42 12.80 -14.96 7.19
CA ALA A 42 13.92 -14.24 7.77
C ALA A 42 13.62 -13.75 9.21
N LEU A 43 12.39 -13.33 9.48
CA LEU A 43 11.93 -13.00 10.83
C LEU A 43 11.91 -14.26 11.71
N GLY A 44 11.39 -15.38 11.17
CA GLY A 44 11.34 -16.68 11.84
C GLY A 44 12.71 -17.25 12.23
N ASP A 45 13.69 -17.11 11.34
CA ASP A 45 15.06 -17.57 11.51
C ASP A 45 15.91 -16.63 12.40
N ASN A 46 15.32 -15.55 12.94
CA ASN A 46 16.03 -14.48 13.65
C ASN A 46 17.17 -13.84 12.82
N LYS A 47 17.02 -13.80 11.49
CA LYS A 47 17.95 -13.09 10.60
C LYS A 47 17.70 -11.59 10.58
N VAL A 48 16.48 -11.17 10.92
CA VAL A 48 16.08 -9.77 11.09
C VAL A 48 15.15 -9.65 12.30
N ASP A 49 15.23 -8.52 13.00
CA ASP A 49 14.37 -8.24 14.17
C ASP A 49 13.00 -7.66 13.78
N ALA A 50 12.91 -7.08 12.58
CA ALA A 50 11.70 -6.44 12.08
C ALA A 50 11.66 -6.50 10.56
N ILE A 51 10.45 -6.58 10.02
CA ILE A 51 10.17 -6.44 8.59
C ILE A 51 9.27 -5.23 8.38
N VAL A 52 9.62 -4.38 7.43
CA VAL A 52 8.73 -3.34 6.92
C VAL A 52 7.93 -3.95 5.78
N TYR A 53 6.65 -3.58 5.61
CA TYR A 53 5.92 -3.92 4.39
C TYR A 53 4.79 -2.92 4.12
N THR A 54 4.83 -2.26 2.96
CA THR A 54 3.75 -1.38 2.49
C THR A 54 2.78 -2.19 1.64
N VAL A 55 1.67 -2.63 2.24
CA VAL A 55 0.76 -3.58 1.61
C VAL A 55 -0.70 -3.35 2.00
N GLY A 56 -1.63 -3.77 1.15
CA GLY A 56 -3.06 -3.82 1.49
C GLY A 56 -3.36 -4.98 2.45
N HIS A 57 -4.34 -4.77 3.34
CA HIS A 57 -4.75 -5.76 4.33
C HIS A 57 -6.17 -6.29 4.05
N PRO A 58 -6.49 -7.55 4.40
CA PRO A 58 -5.59 -8.56 4.99
C PRO A 58 -4.50 -9.04 4.01
N ASN A 59 -3.35 -9.50 4.52
CA ASN A 59 -2.21 -9.94 3.72
C ASN A 59 -1.64 -11.28 4.20
N GLY A 60 -1.46 -12.22 3.26
CA GLY A 60 -0.95 -13.57 3.55
C GLY A 60 0.47 -13.60 4.12
N SER A 61 1.39 -12.77 3.63
CA SER A 61 2.78 -12.74 4.12
C SER A 61 2.86 -12.25 5.57
N ILE A 62 2.00 -11.30 5.96
CA ILE A 62 1.90 -10.86 7.35
C ILE A 62 1.28 -11.95 8.23
N GLN A 63 0.23 -12.63 7.74
CA GLN A 63 -0.37 -13.77 8.46
C GLN A 63 0.65 -14.89 8.70
N GLU A 64 1.47 -15.21 7.70
CA GLU A 64 2.54 -16.19 7.81
C GLU A 64 3.57 -15.78 8.89
N ALA A 65 4.06 -14.54 8.84
CA ALA A 65 5.06 -14.05 9.78
C ALA A 65 4.60 -14.16 11.25
N VAL A 66 3.38 -13.70 11.56
CA VAL A 66 2.82 -13.76 12.93
C VAL A 66 2.38 -15.16 13.37
N SER A 67 2.25 -16.10 12.42
CA SER A 67 1.93 -17.50 12.73
C SER A 67 3.19 -18.29 13.07
N THR A 68 4.32 -17.95 12.44
CA THR A 68 5.63 -18.61 12.64
C THR A 68 6.33 -18.13 13.91
N VAL A 69 6.27 -16.84 14.24
CA VAL A 69 6.90 -16.25 15.43
C VAL A 69 5.94 -15.35 16.20
N ASP A 70 6.27 -15.08 17.47
CA ASP A 70 5.54 -14.13 18.32
C ASP A 70 5.85 -12.67 17.91
N ALA A 71 5.40 -12.31 16.72
CA ALA A 71 5.52 -10.98 16.16
C ALA A 71 4.22 -10.18 16.35
N LYS A 72 4.36 -8.86 16.39
CA LYS A 72 3.24 -7.91 16.49
C LYS A 72 3.44 -6.76 15.53
N LEU A 73 2.34 -6.12 15.14
CA LEU A 73 2.40 -4.91 14.34
C LEU A 73 2.82 -3.71 15.20
N VAL A 74 3.70 -2.88 14.63
CA VAL A 74 4.19 -1.66 15.28
C VAL A 74 3.51 -0.45 14.63
N PRO A 75 2.86 0.45 15.40
CA PRO A 75 2.25 1.64 14.83
C PRO A 75 3.31 2.58 14.25
N VAL A 76 3.03 3.15 13.08
CA VAL A 76 3.87 4.16 12.42
C VAL A 76 3.14 5.49 12.46
N GLN A 77 3.43 6.28 13.50
CA GLN A 77 2.71 7.50 13.85
C GLN A 77 3.66 8.55 14.47
N GLY A 78 3.14 9.75 14.71
CA GLY A 78 3.82 10.87 15.38
C GLY A 78 4.11 12.03 14.43
N GLU A 79 4.60 13.15 14.98
CA GLU A 79 4.70 14.43 14.26
C GLU A 79 5.43 14.34 12.91
N ALA A 80 6.50 13.53 12.82
CA ALA A 80 7.23 13.32 11.58
C ALA A 80 6.36 12.65 10.50
N ILE A 81 5.52 11.69 10.89
CA ILE A 81 4.56 11.03 10.00
C ILE A 81 3.42 11.99 9.65
N ASP A 82 2.95 12.76 10.62
CA ASP A 82 1.84 13.69 10.41
C ASP A 82 2.21 14.76 9.38
N LYS A 83 3.44 15.28 9.48
CA LYS A 83 4.01 16.21 8.51
C LYS A 83 4.16 15.56 7.13
N LEU A 84 4.70 14.33 7.08
CA LEU A 84 4.88 13.58 5.84
C LEU A 84 3.54 13.38 5.12
N VAL A 85 2.47 12.99 5.83
CA VAL A 85 1.14 12.81 5.23
C VAL A 85 0.54 14.16 4.80
N ALA A 86 0.74 15.23 5.55
CA ALA A 86 0.22 16.55 5.20
C ALA A 86 0.89 17.17 3.97
N GLU A 87 2.19 16.93 3.77
CA GLU A 87 2.98 17.51 2.67
C GLU A 87 2.89 16.71 1.36
N ASN A 88 2.34 15.49 1.40
CA ASN A 88 2.38 14.56 0.26
C ASN A 88 0.99 13.94 -0.01
N PRO A 89 0.31 14.32 -1.10
CA PRO A 89 -1.10 13.95 -1.35
C PRO A 89 -1.31 12.47 -1.69
N PHE A 90 -0.25 11.72 -1.95
CA PHE A 90 -0.28 10.28 -2.25
C PHE A 90 -0.20 9.40 -1.00
N TYR A 91 0.12 9.98 0.17
CA TYR A 91 0.04 9.28 1.45
C TYR A 91 -1.31 9.51 2.13
N ALA A 92 -1.76 8.50 2.87
CA ALA A 92 -2.97 8.57 3.67
C ALA A 92 -2.77 7.81 4.99
N TYR A 93 -3.43 8.28 6.04
CA TYR A 93 -3.54 7.50 7.27
C TYR A 93 -4.34 6.22 7.03
N ALA A 94 -3.96 5.17 7.76
CA ALA A 94 -4.66 3.90 7.76
C ALA A 94 -4.74 3.34 9.18
N THR A 95 -5.81 2.60 9.44
CA THR A 95 -5.96 1.81 10.67
C THR A 95 -6.05 0.35 10.27
N ILE A 96 -5.15 -0.47 10.80
CA ILE A 96 -5.24 -1.93 10.70
C ILE A 96 -6.12 -2.39 11.88
N PRO A 97 -7.29 -3.00 11.62
CA PRO A 97 -8.17 -3.45 12.68
C PRO A 97 -7.50 -4.46 13.62
N GLY A 98 -7.72 -4.27 14.93
CA GLY A 98 -7.29 -5.22 15.96
C GLY A 98 -7.88 -6.61 15.73
N GLY A 99 -7.12 -7.64 16.11
CA GLY A 99 -7.49 -9.04 15.94
C GLY A 99 -7.35 -9.57 14.51
N MET A 100 -6.97 -8.72 13.54
CA MET A 100 -6.70 -9.18 12.16
C MET A 100 -5.48 -10.11 12.07
N TYR A 101 -4.48 -9.89 12.92
CA TYR A 101 -3.25 -10.68 12.99
C TYR A 101 -3.00 -11.13 14.42
N LYS A 102 -2.55 -12.39 14.57
CA LYS A 102 -2.15 -12.95 15.87
C LYS A 102 -1.13 -12.04 16.56
N GLY A 103 -1.25 -11.86 17.87
CA GLY A 103 -0.34 -11.01 18.67
C GLY A 103 -0.65 -9.51 18.58
N THR A 104 -1.68 -9.10 17.83
CA THR A 104 -2.09 -7.69 17.68
C THR A 104 -3.60 -7.56 17.89
N ASP A 105 -4.03 -7.50 19.15
CA ASP A 105 -5.45 -7.48 19.52
C ASP A 105 -6.12 -6.11 19.33
N ASN A 106 -5.34 -5.04 19.38
CA ASN A 106 -5.83 -3.66 19.27
C ASN A 106 -5.57 -3.08 17.88
N ASP A 107 -6.36 -2.08 17.51
CA ASP A 107 -6.16 -1.30 16.29
C ASP A 107 -4.74 -0.71 16.23
N VAL A 108 -4.12 -0.82 15.06
CA VAL A 108 -2.79 -0.25 14.80
C VAL A 108 -2.93 0.91 13.83
N LYS A 109 -2.63 2.10 14.33
CA LYS A 109 -2.56 3.32 13.53
C LYS A 109 -1.26 3.36 12.74
N THR A 110 -1.37 3.66 11.46
CA THR A 110 -0.24 3.76 10.54
C THR A 110 -0.57 4.74 9.41
N PHE A 111 0.30 4.80 8.41
CA PHE A 111 0.04 5.46 7.15
C PHE A 111 0.50 4.56 6.00
N GLY A 112 0.09 4.88 4.79
CA GLY A 112 0.53 4.19 3.59
C GLY A 112 0.20 4.97 2.34
N VAL A 113 0.54 4.40 1.19
CA VAL A 113 0.15 4.92 -0.12
C VAL A 113 -1.21 4.37 -0.54
N LYS A 114 -1.92 5.11 -1.39
CA LYS A 114 -3.04 4.56 -2.16
C LYS A 114 -2.50 3.85 -3.39
N ALA A 115 -2.91 2.59 -3.59
CA ALA A 115 -2.54 1.86 -4.79
C ALA A 115 -3.35 2.38 -5.99
N THR A 116 -2.67 2.71 -7.09
CA THR A 116 -3.28 3.16 -8.35
C THR A 116 -2.98 2.18 -9.47
N PHE A 117 -3.92 2.04 -10.41
CA PHE A 117 -3.71 1.29 -11.65
C PHE A 117 -3.27 2.26 -12.74
N VAL A 118 -2.07 2.08 -13.27
CA VAL A 118 -1.43 3.02 -14.20
C VAL A 118 -1.13 2.36 -15.55
N THR A 119 -1.08 3.16 -16.59
CA THR A 119 -0.74 2.75 -17.96
C THR A 119 0.13 3.82 -18.63
N SER A 120 0.74 3.52 -19.78
CA SER A 120 1.41 4.54 -20.60
C SER A 120 0.37 5.46 -21.25
N ALA A 121 0.74 6.72 -21.46
CA ALA A 121 -0.02 7.66 -22.28
C ALA A 121 -0.08 7.27 -23.77
N ASP A 122 0.78 6.33 -24.19
CA ASP A 122 0.83 5.84 -25.58
C ASP A 122 -0.19 4.71 -25.86
N VAL A 123 -0.94 4.26 -24.85
CA VAL A 123 -1.96 3.21 -25.05
C VAL A 123 -3.20 3.84 -25.69
N ASP A 124 -3.79 3.16 -26.67
CA ASP A 124 -4.99 3.66 -27.32
C ASP A 124 -6.14 3.90 -26.33
N ASP A 125 -6.80 5.05 -26.46
CA ASP A 125 -7.92 5.46 -25.59
C ASP A 125 -9.01 4.41 -25.49
N GLU A 126 -9.31 3.75 -26.61
CA GLU A 126 -10.36 2.73 -26.64
C GLU A 126 -9.98 1.50 -25.81
N VAL A 127 -8.69 1.12 -25.80
CA VAL A 127 -8.21 0.01 -24.97
C VAL A 127 -8.36 0.37 -23.49
N VAL A 128 -7.94 1.58 -23.11
CA VAL A 128 -8.05 2.03 -21.71
C VAL A 128 -9.52 2.17 -21.30
N TYR A 129 -10.37 2.71 -22.16
CA TYR A 129 -11.81 2.81 -21.96
C TYR A 129 -12.43 1.44 -21.68
N GLU A 130 -12.16 0.42 -22.50
CA GLU A 130 -12.72 -0.92 -22.32
C GLU A 130 -12.20 -1.60 -21.04
N VAL A 131 -10.94 -1.39 -20.66
CA VAL A 131 -10.40 -1.90 -19.39
C VAL A 131 -11.10 -1.25 -18.19
N VAL A 132 -11.24 0.08 -18.19
CA VAL A 132 -11.93 0.81 -17.13
C VAL A 132 -13.40 0.37 -17.06
N LYS A 133 -14.08 0.30 -18.20
CA LYS A 133 -15.45 -0.21 -18.31
C LYS A 133 -15.59 -1.62 -17.74
N ALA A 134 -14.70 -2.52 -18.08
CA ALA A 134 -14.73 -3.90 -17.58
C ALA A 134 -14.63 -3.95 -16.05
N VAL A 135 -13.82 -3.09 -15.42
CA VAL A 135 -13.69 -3.00 -13.96
C VAL A 135 -14.97 -2.43 -13.33
N PHE A 136 -15.43 -1.27 -13.79
CA PHE A 136 -16.53 -0.54 -13.14
C PHE A 136 -17.91 -1.14 -13.44
N ASP A 137 -18.16 -1.66 -14.65
CA ASP A 137 -19.43 -2.34 -14.95
C ASP A 137 -19.58 -3.67 -14.18
N ASN A 138 -18.46 -4.24 -13.71
CA ASN A 138 -18.42 -5.47 -12.94
C ASN A 138 -17.93 -5.23 -11.51
N PHE A 139 -18.15 -4.04 -10.96
CA PHE A 139 -17.49 -3.60 -9.72
C PHE A 139 -17.70 -4.56 -8.54
N ASP A 140 -18.92 -5.06 -8.33
CA ASP A 140 -19.21 -6.04 -7.27
C ASP A 140 -18.43 -7.36 -7.44
N ARG A 141 -18.21 -7.78 -8.68
CA ARG A 141 -17.38 -8.95 -8.98
C ARG A 141 -15.91 -8.63 -8.78
N PHE A 142 -15.45 -7.45 -9.23
CA PHE A 142 -14.08 -6.98 -9.04
C PHE A 142 -13.71 -6.94 -7.55
N LYS A 143 -14.59 -6.40 -6.69
CA LYS A 143 -14.39 -6.36 -5.23
C LYS A 143 -14.24 -7.74 -4.58
N LYS A 144 -14.78 -8.80 -5.19
CA LYS A 144 -14.65 -10.18 -4.72
C LYS A 144 -13.33 -10.85 -5.12
N LEU A 145 -12.54 -10.25 -6.02
CA LEU A 145 -11.27 -10.83 -6.46
C LEU A 145 -10.20 -10.81 -5.35
N HIS A 146 -10.30 -9.89 -4.39
CA HIS A 146 -9.39 -9.82 -3.25
C HIS A 146 -10.05 -9.14 -2.04
N PRO A 147 -9.87 -9.63 -0.80
CA PRO A 147 -10.47 -9.02 0.39
C PRO A 147 -10.14 -7.54 0.58
N ALA A 148 -8.93 -7.10 0.22
CA ALA A 148 -8.54 -5.69 0.28
C ALA A 148 -9.41 -4.76 -0.60
N PHE A 149 -10.16 -5.30 -1.57
CA PHE A 149 -11.05 -4.53 -2.43
C PHE A 149 -12.44 -4.32 -1.82
N GLU A 150 -12.76 -4.95 -0.68
CA GLU A 150 -14.09 -4.89 -0.05
C GLU A 150 -14.56 -3.46 0.23
N ASN A 151 -13.63 -2.56 0.57
CA ASN A 151 -13.95 -1.17 0.92
C ASN A 151 -13.79 -0.18 -0.24
N LEU A 152 -13.50 -0.65 -1.46
CA LEU A 152 -13.41 0.23 -2.62
C LEU A 152 -14.76 0.89 -2.91
N LYS A 153 -14.68 2.19 -3.23
CA LYS A 153 -15.77 3.05 -3.68
C LYS A 153 -15.37 3.69 -4.99
N GLU A 154 -16.27 3.68 -5.97
CA GLU A 154 -16.01 4.21 -7.31
C GLU A 154 -15.56 5.69 -7.25
N ALA A 155 -16.27 6.50 -6.46
CA ALA A 155 -15.99 7.93 -6.30
C ALA A 155 -14.60 8.23 -5.70
N ASP A 156 -14.01 7.31 -4.94
CA ASP A 156 -12.68 7.48 -4.38
C ASP A 156 -11.63 7.04 -5.40
N MET A 157 -11.89 5.95 -6.13
CA MET A 157 -10.97 5.38 -7.13
C MET A 157 -10.64 6.31 -8.30
N ILE A 158 -11.52 7.25 -8.65
CA ILE A 158 -11.31 8.15 -9.79
C ILE A 158 -10.53 9.42 -9.46
N LYS A 159 -10.28 9.72 -8.17
CA LYS A 159 -9.71 11.01 -7.74
C LYS A 159 -8.59 10.87 -6.71
N ASP A 160 -8.62 9.84 -5.88
CA ASP A 160 -7.71 9.73 -4.75
C ASP A 160 -6.39 9.08 -5.15
N GLY A 161 -5.27 9.61 -4.64
CA GLY A 161 -3.95 8.98 -4.80
C GLY A 161 -3.34 9.13 -6.20
N LEU A 162 -3.93 9.95 -7.08
CA LEU A 162 -3.42 10.18 -8.42
C LEU A 162 -2.09 10.94 -8.36
N SER A 163 -1.03 10.29 -8.85
CA SER A 163 0.31 10.87 -9.02
C SER A 163 0.62 11.28 -10.46
N ALA A 164 -0.29 10.96 -11.38
CA ALA A 164 -0.22 11.30 -12.80
C ALA A 164 -1.63 11.68 -13.31
N PRO A 165 -1.74 12.39 -14.45
CA PRO A 165 -3.02 12.67 -15.09
C PRO A 165 -3.80 11.38 -15.40
N LEU A 166 -5.13 11.47 -15.41
CA LEU A 166 -5.98 10.38 -15.90
C LEU A 166 -5.79 10.23 -17.42
N HIS A 167 -5.81 8.99 -17.89
CA HIS A 167 -5.79 8.69 -19.32
C HIS A 167 -7.12 9.10 -19.98
N ASP A 168 -7.08 9.60 -21.22
CA ASP A 168 -8.26 10.14 -21.91
C ASP A 168 -9.36 9.07 -22.10
N GLY A 169 -8.99 7.84 -22.45
CA GLY A 169 -9.90 6.67 -22.38
C GLY A 169 -10.61 6.44 -21.03
N ALA A 170 -9.92 6.63 -19.89
CA ALA A 170 -10.54 6.53 -18.57
C ALA A 170 -11.48 7.72 -18.29
N VAL A 171 -11.03 8.94 -18.63
CA VAL A 171 -11.82 10.16 -18.51
C VAL A 171 -13.12 10.05 -19.31
N LYS A 172 -13.06 9.53 -20.54
CA LYS A 172 -14.25 9.27 -21.38
C LYS A 172 -15.28 8.42 -20.64
N TYR A 173 -14.87 7.29 -20.08
CA TYR A 173 -15.77 6.42 -19.31
C TYR A 173 -16.34 7.14 -18.07
N TYR A 174 -15.50 7.84 -17.31
CA TYR A 174 -15.96 8.55 -16.11
C TYR A 174 -16.96 9.66 -16.42
N LYS A 175 -16.79 10.39 -17.53
CA LYS A 175 -17.76 11.39 -18.00
C LYS A 175 -19.08 10.75 -18.43
N GLU A 176 -19.04 9.62 -19.15
CA GLU A 176 -20.27 8.90 -19.55
C GLU A 176 -21.07 8.38 -18.33
N ARG A 177 -20.39 8.03 -17.25
CA ARG A 177 -21.01 7.65 -15.97
C ARG A 177 -21.50 8.85 -15.16
N GLY A 178 -21.21 10.08 -15.58
CA GLY A 178 -21.55 11.30 -14.86
C GLY A 178 -20.72 11.52 -13.60
N TRP A 179 -19.52 10.94 -13.53
CA TRP A 179 -18.61 11.09 -12.39
C TRP A 179 -17.59 12.23 -12.57
N MET A 180 -17.48 12.78 -13.78
CA MET A 180 -16.61 13.89 -14.13
C MET A 180 -17.28 14.81 -15.16
N GLU A 181 -16.88 16.09 -15.18
CA GLU A 181 -17.27 17.09 -16.18
C GLU A 181 -16.29 17.17 -17.36
#